data_AF-A0A3S2USI7-F1
#
_entry.id   AF-A0A3S2USI7-F1
#
_cell.length_a   1.000
_cell.length_b   1.000
_cell.length_c   1.000
_cell.angle_alpha   90.00
_cell.angle_beta   90.00
_cell.angle_gamma   90.00
#
_symmetry.space_group_name_H-M   'P 1'
#
loop_
_entity.id
_entity.type
_entity.pdbx_description
1 polymer ?
#
loop_
_entity_poly.entity_id
_entity_poly.type
_entity_poly.pdbx_seq_one_letter_code
_entity_poly.pdbx_strand_id
1 'polypeptide(L)' 'MNIQLEKLELIKKVLETNDESIIESIKSIFRKEKKDWWDDLTEEQQNTINESLEEYKKGDFSSFDDFIKPHL' A
#
# COMPACT_ATOMS: atom_id res chain seq x y z
N MET A 1 -15.09 -2.55 -22.91
CA MET A 1 -15.03 -1.46 -21.92
C MET A 1 -14.25 -0.30 -22.54
N ASN A 2 -14.85 0.89 -22.68
CA ASN A 2 -14.13 2.06 -23.19
C ASN A 2 -13.75 2.95 -22.00
N ILE A 3 -12.51 2.81 -21.55
CA ILE A 3 -12.00 3.49 -20.35
C ILE A 3 -12.09 5.03 -20.46
N GLN A 4 -11.99 5.60 -21.67
CA GLN A 4 -12.09 7.05 -21.85
C GLN A 4 -13.52 7.54 -21.63
N LEU A 5 -14.50 6.76 -22.08
CA LEU A 5 -15.90 7.06 -21.89
C LEU A 5 -16.29 6.95 -20.41
N GLU A 6 -15.83 5.92 -19.70
CA GLU A 6 -16.08 5.76 -18.27
C GLU A 6 -15.46 6.88 -17.41
N LYS A 7 -14.25 7.36 -17.78
CA LYS A 7 -13.63 8.51 -17.12
C LYS A 7 -14.47 9.78 -17.29
N LEU A 8 -15.03 10.02 -18.48
CA LEU A 8 -15.90 11.17 -18.73
C LEU A 8 -17.20 11.09 -17.92
N GLU A 9 -17.80 9.90 -17.82
CA GLU A 9 -19.00 9.69 -17.00
C GLU A 9 -18.73 9.94 -15.52
N LEU A 10 -17.60 9.48 -14.99
CA LEU A 10 -17.17 9.76 -13.61
C LEU A 10 -16.98 11.26 -13.36
N ILE A 11 -16.29 11.97 -14.26
CA ILE A 11 -16.11 13.43 -14.16
C ILE A 11 -17.47 14.13 -14.11
N LYS A 12 -18.40 13.76 -15.00
CA LYS A 12 -19.73 14.35 -15.03
C LYS A 12 -20.50 14.14 -13.72
N LYS A 13 -20.51 12.92 -13.18
CA LYS A 13 -21.17 12.61 -11.90
C LYS A 13 -20.59 13.42 -10.74
N VAL A 14 -19.27 13.64 -10.73
CA VAL A 14 -18.61 14.46 -9.70
C VAL A 14 -18.97 15.94 -9.83
N LEU A 15 -19.11 16.47 -11.04
CA LEU A 15 -19.51 17.86 -11.26
C LEU A 15 -20.98 18.12 -10.90
N GLU A 16 -21.85 17.12 -11.01
CA GLU A 16 -23.28 17.25 -10.77
C GLU A 16 -23.68 17.05 -9.29
N THR A 17 -22.82 16.42 -8.48
CA THR A 17 -23.13 16.15 -7.07
C THR A 17 -22.71 17.29 -6.15
N ASN A 18 -23.56 17.62 -5.18
CA ASN A 18 -23.25 18.50 -4.05
C ASN A 18 -23.04 17.71 -2.75
N ASP A 19 -23.08 16.38 -2.81
CA ASP A 19 -22.87 15.54 -1.63
C ASP A 19 -21.39 15.50 -1.26
N GLU A 20 -21.04 16.24 -0.20
CA GLU A 20 -19.67 16.35 0.31
C GLU A 20 -19.07 14.99 0.70
N SER A 21 -19.89 14.04 1.17
CA SER A 21 -19.41 12.72 1.59
C SER A 21 -18.92 11.88 0.40
N ILE A 22 -19.59 12.01 -0.75
CA ILE A 22 -19.18 11.35 -2.00
C ILE A 22 -17.87 11.97 -2.49
N ILE A 23 -17.77 13.30 -2.47
CA ILE A 23 -16.57 14.03 -2.92
C ILE A 23 -15.35 13.64 -2.06
N GLU A 24 -15.49 13.59 -0.73
CA GLU A 24 -14.40 13.20 0.17
C GLU A 24 -13.97 11.74 0.00
N SER A 25 -14.93 10.85 -0.27
CA SER A 25 -14.65 9.44 -0.55
C SER A 25 -13.79 9.28 -1.81
N ILE A 26 -14.14 9.99 -2.88
CA ILE A 26 -13.37 10.00 -4.15
C ILE A 26 -11.96 10.56 -3.92
N LYS A 27 -11.84 11.68 -3.19
CA LYS A 27 -10.52 12.24 -2.82
C LYS A 27 -9.70 11.23 -2.01
N SER A 28 -10.31 10.46 -1.11
CA SER A 28 -9.61 9.44 -0.32
C SER A 28 -9.03 8.33 -1.19
N ILE A 29 -9.77 7.86 -2.19
CA ILE A 29 -9.30 6.84 -3.14
C ILE A 29 -8.04 7.33 -3.86
N PHE A 30 -8.05 8.55 -4.41
CA PHE A 30 -6.88 9.12 -5.09
C PHE A 30 -5.73 9.53 -4.15
N ARG A 31 -6.02 9.81 -2.87
CA ARG A 31 -4.98 10.03 -1.84
C ARG A 31 -4.28 8.73 -1.46
N LYS A 32 -5.02 7.62 -1.34
CA LYS A 32 -4.45 6.29 -1.06
C LYS A 32 -3.51 5.81 -2.16
N GLU A 33 -3.73 6.21 -3.41
CA GLU A 33 -2.79 5.89 -4.51
C GLU A 33 -1.45 6.66 -4.42
N LYS A 34 -1.33 7.69 -3.56
CA LYS A 34 -0.09 8.48 -3.42
C LYS A 34 0.77 8.13 -2.20
N LYS A 35 0.24 7.40 -1.22
CA LYS A 35 0.99 7.05 -0.01
C LYS A 35 1.34 5.57 -0.10
N ASP A 36 2.61 5.29 -0.39
CA ASP A 36 3.10 3.91 -0.38
C ASP A 36 2.95 3.38 1.05
N TRP A 37 2.63 2.10 1.23
CA TRP A 37 2.50 1.51 2.59
C TRP A 37 3.79 1.70 3.40
N TRP A 38 4.91 1.88 2.70
CA TRP A 38 6.21 2.26 3.24
C TRP A 38 6.16 3.57 4.06
N ASP A 39 5.39 4.56 3.62
CA ASP A 39 5.24 5.88 4.27
C ASP A 39 4.32 5.85 5.52
N ASP A 40 3.73 4.68 5.81
CA ASP A 40 2.94 4.43 7.02
C ASP A 40 3.75 3.68 8.10
N LEU A 41 4.97 3.23 7.80
CA LEU A 41 5.87 2.58 8.76
C LEU A 41 6.58 3.60 9.65
N THR A 42 6.84 3.21 10.91
CA THR A 42 7.77 3.95 11.77
C THR A 42 9.21 3.81 11.27
N GLU A 43 10.10 4.72 11.66
CA GLU A 43 11.54 4.61 11.34
C GLU A 43 12.13 3.28 11.80
N GLU A 44 11.72 2.79 12.98
CA GLU A 44 12.13 1.49 13.52
C GLU A 44 11.71 0.32 12.62
N GLN A 45 10.47 0.33 12.14
CA GLN A 45 9.95 -0.69 11.22
C GLN A 45 10.68 -0.65 9.86
N GLN A 46 10.93 0.55 9.34
CA GLN A 46 11.71 0.70 8.10
C GLN A 46 13.14 0.20 8.27
N ASN A 47 13.80 0.52 9.38
CA ASN A 47 15.15 0.03 9.69
C ASN A 47 15.19 -1.49 9.80
N THR A 48 14.23 -2.10 10.50
CA THR A 48 14.14 -3.56 10.65
C THR A 48 14.00 -4.26 9.29
N ILE A 49 13.16 -3.73 8.39
CA ILE A 49 13.00 -4.29 7.05
C ILE A 49 14.28 -4.12 6.22
N ASN A 50 14.92 -2.95 6.30
CA ASN A 50 16.19 -2.71 5.59
C ASN A 50 17.31 -3.65 6.07
N GLU A 51 17.43 -3.87 7.37
CA GLU A 51 18.38 -4.83 7.96
C GLU A 51 18.10 -6.26 7.46
N SER A 52 16.83 -6.69 7.50
CA SER A 52 16.42 -8.01 7.01
C SER A 52 16.72 -8.21 5.52
N LEU A 53 16.61 -7.15 4.70
CA LEU A 53 16.97 -7.19 3.27
C LEU A 53 18.48 -7.33 3.06
N GLU A 54 19.30 -6.70 3.90
CA GLU A 54 20.76 -6.83 3.84
C GLU A 54 21.22 -8.22 4.30
N GLU A 55 20.60 -8.78 5.35
CA GLU A 55 20.80 -10.17 5.78
C GLU A 55 20.44 -11.14 4.66
N TYR A 56 19.29 -10.94 4.02
CA TYR A 56 18.88 -11.75 2.87
C TYR A 56 19.89 -11.70 1.72
N LYS A 57 20.41 -10.52 1.36
CA LYS A 57 21.46 -10.37 0.32
C LYS A 57 22.76 -11.09 0.69
N LYS A 58 23.09 -11.16 1.97
CA LYS A 58 24.26 -11.90 2.48
C LYS A 58 24.02 -13.40 2.57
N GLY A 59 22.80 -13.86 2.30
CA GLY A 59 22.39 -15.26 2.48
C GLY A 59 22.20 -15.64 3.95
N ASP A 60 22.08 -14.65 4.84
CA ASP A 60 21.90 -14.83 6.27
C ASP A 60 20.41 -14.95 6.59
N PHE A 61 19.82 -16.08 6.18
CA PHE A 61 18.44 -16.42 6.50
C PHE A 61 18.31 -17.93 6.70
N SER A 62 17.34 -18.32 7.52
CA SER A 62 17.00 -19.73 7.73
C SER A 62 15.52 -19.96 7.45
N SER A 63 15.17 -21.18 7.07
CA SER A 63 13.76 -21.54 6.94
C SER A 63 13.10 -21.59 8.32
N PHE A 64 11.80 -21.32 8.37
CA PHE A 64 11.04 -21.46 9.62
C PHE A 64 11.16 -22.87 10.20
N ASP A 65 11.17 -23.89 9.34
CA ASP A 65 11.31 -25.29 9.74
C ASP A 65 12.66 -25.56 10.42
N ASP A 66 13.75 -24.95 9.94
CA ASP A 66 15.07 -25.09 10.57
C ASP A 66 15.16 -24.32 11.89
N PHE A 67 14.51 -23.16 11.97
CA PHE A 67 14.43 -22.35 13.18
C PHE A 67 13.62 -23.04 14.30
N ILE A 68 12.51 -23.72 13.97
CA ILE A 68 11.60 -24.27 14.99
C ILE A 68 12.06 -25.63 15.53
N LYS A 69 12.85 -26.41 14.77
CA LYS A 69 13.34 -27.75 15.17
C LYS A 69 13.99 -27.81 16.57
N PRO A 70 14.83 -26.86 17.01
CA PRO A 70 15.44 -26.88 18.34
C PRO A 70 14.50 -26.46 19.48
N HIS A 71 13.31 -25.93 19.16
CA HIS A 71 12.33 -25.41 20.10
C HIS A 71 11.08 -26.30 20.24
N LEU A 72 11.05 -27.44 19.55
CA LEU A 72 10.06 -28.52 19.66
C LEU A 72 10.58 -29.63 20.58
#